data_AF-R0KP42-F1
#
_entry.id   AF-R0KP42-F1
#
_cell.length_a   1.000
_cell.length_b   1.000
_cell.length_c   1.000
_cell.angle_alpha   90.00
_cell.angle_beta   90.00
_cell.angle_gamma   90.00
#
_symmetry.space_group_name_H-M   'P 1'
#
loop_
_entity.id
_entity.type
_entity.pdbx_description
1 polymer ?
#
loop_
_entity_poly.entity_id
_entity_poly.type
_entity_poly.pdbx_seq_one_letter_code
_entity_poly.pdbx_strand_id
1 'polypeptide(L)'
;MDYEHISFLCFLSFLEIFHVKTDKSVRINFLFDIFDLHRDGRLCKVVLTRIYQFMGTGLCDNNEIEYVLQLYDKDRKGYLDKGDFINFYNSDPNIEKNLIIDFSKNLKQSEKIGFLDVIMPSRSKKKE
;
A
#
# COMPACT_ATOMS: atom_id res chain seq x y z
N MET A 1 -5.16 6.41 -13.61
CA MET A 1 -5.33 7.42 -12.55
C MET A 1 -4.34 8.51 -12.86
N ASP A 2 -4.80 9.73 -13.03
CA ASP A 2 -3.91 10.88 -13.21
C ASP A 2 -3.50 11.37 -11.81
N TYR A 3 -2.26 11.11 -11.43
CA TYR A 3 -1.75 11.43 -10.08
C TYR A 3 -1.35 12.90 -9.94
N GLU A 4 -1.35 13.66 -11.03
CA GLU A 4 -1.04 15.09 -11.01
C GLU A 4 -2.17 15.90 -10.34
N HIS A 5 -3.40 15.38 -10.37
CA HIS A 5 -4.58 16.02 -9.80
C HIS A 5 -5.44 15.04 -9.00
N ILE A 6 -4.97 14.66 -7.81
CA ILE A 6 -5.77 13.87 -6.87
C ILE A 6 -6.65 14.79 -6.02
N SER A 7 -7.95 14.48 -5.92
CA SER A 7 -8.82 15.16 -4.95
C SER A 7 -8.42 14.78 -3.53
N PHE A 8 -8.73 15.64 -2.56
CA PHE A 8 -8.46 15.31 -1.15
C PHE A 8 -9.15 14.01 -0.71
N LEU A 9 -10.35 13.72 -1.22
CA LEU A 9 -11.03 12.46 -0.97
C LEU A 9 -10.24 11.27 -1.54
N CYS A 10 -9.75 11.39 -2.78
CA CYS A 10 -8.91 10.35 -3.39
C CYS A 10 -7.61 10.13 -2.61
N PHE A 11 -7.00 11.21 -2.12
CA PHE A 11 -5.84 11.15 -1.24
C PHE A 11 -6.13 10.40 0.07
N LEU A 12 -7.26 10.69 0.73
CA LEU A 12 -7.66 9.99 1.95
C LEU A 12 -7.92 8.50 1.71
N SER A 13 -8.61 8.15 0.61
CA SER A 13 -8.80 6.75 0.23
C SER A 13 -7.47 6.02 -0.01
N PHE A 14 -6.47 6.69 -0.58
CA PHE A 14 -5.13 6.12 -0.72
C PHE A 14 -4.45 5.91 0.63
N LEU A 15 -4.50 6.90 1.54
CA LEU A 15 -3.94 6.76 2.89
C LEU A 15 -4.61 5.65 3.69
N GLU A 16 -5.92 5.45 3.51
CA GLU A 16 -6.68 4.40 4.19
C GLU A 16 -6.14 3.01 3.88
N ILE A 17 -5.74 2.73 2.63
CA ILE A 17 -5.17 1.44 2.22
C ILE A 17 -3.94 1.09 3.07
N PHE A 18 -3.06 2.07 3.29
CA PHE A 18 -1.80 1.88 4.00
C PHE A 18 -1.90 2.07 5.51
N HIS A 19 -3.08 2.38 6.04
CA HIS A 19 -3.25 2.57 7.47
C HIS A 19 -3.10 1.25 8.25
N VAL A 20 -2.49 1.32 9.44
CA VAL A 20 -2.21 0.16 10.32
C VAL A 20 -3.44 -0.71 10.65
N LYS A 21 -4.65 -0.12 10.65
CA LYS A 21 -5.90 -0.85 10.91
C LYS A 21 -6.49 -1.54 9.69
N THR A 22 -6.04 -1.18 8.49
CA THR A 22 -6.55 -1.77 7.26
C THR A 22 -6.02 -3.19 7.12
N ASP A 23 -6.85 -4.10 6.62
CA ASP A 23 -6.45 -5.49 6.46
C ASP A 23 -5.30 -5.63 5.46
N LYS A 24 -4.36 -6.52 5.76
CA LYS A 24 -3.18 -6.76 4.93
C LYS A 24 -3.55 -7.16 3.50
N SER A 25 -4.64 -7.94 3.30
CA SER A 25 -5.07 -8.36 1.96
C SER A 25 -5.44 -7.17 1.06
N VAL A 26 -5.96 -6.09 1.63
CA VAL A 26 -6.30 -4.86 0.88
C VAL A 26 -5.04 -4.24 0.29
N ARG A 27 -3.95 -4.16 1.09
CA ARG A 27 -2.65 -3.66 0.62
C ARG A 27 -2.04 -4.56 -0.45
N ILE A 28 -2.06 -5.87 -0.23
CA ILE A 28 -1.52 -6.84 -1.20
C ILE A 28 -2.26 -6.72 -2.54
N ASN A 29 -3.59 -6.67 -2.50
CA ASN A 29 -4.41 -6.51 -3.70
C ASN A 29 -4.09 -5.19 -4.42
N PHE A 30 -4.04 -4.08 -3.68
CA PHE A 30 -3.75 -2.78 -4.23
C PHE A 30 -2.38 -2.72 -4.93
N LEU A 31 -1.34 -3.27 -4.31
CA LEU A 31 0.00 -3.32 -4.92
C LEU A 31 0.03 -4.19 -6.17
N PHE A 32 -0.60 -5.37 -6.11
CA PHE A 32 -0.68 -6.25 -7.27
C PHE A 32 -1.35 -5.53 -8.44
N ASP A 33 -2.48 -4.88 -8.20
CA ASP A 33 -3.24 -4.15 -9.22
C ASP A 33 -2.47 -2.93 -9.77
N ILE A 34 -1.63 -2.28 -8.96
CA ILE A 34 -0.74 -1.20 -9.42
C ILE A 34 0.36 -1.73 -10.34
N PHE A 35 0.94 -2.88 -10.01
CA PHE A 35 2.06 -3.44 -10.75
C PHE A 35 1.63 -4.22 -11.99
N ASP A 36 0.41 -4.75 -12.00
CA ASP A 36 -0.23 -5.37 -13.17
C ASP A 36 -0.71 -4.31 -14.18
N LEU A 37 0.26 -3.60 -14.78
CA LEU A 37 0.02 -2.49 -15.70
C LEU A 37 -0.84 -2.87 -16.92
N HIS A 38 -0.77 -4.14 -17.33
CA HIS A 38 -1.51 -4.68 -18.47
C HIS A 38 -2.84 -5.33 -18.07
N ARG A 39 -3.11 -5.48 -16.76
CA ARG A 39 -4.29 -6.16 -16.21
C ARG A 39 -4.44 -7.59 -16.74
N ASP A 40 -3.33 -8.26 -16.99
CA ASP A 40 -3.30 -9.63 -17.48
C ASP A 40 -3.09 -10.65 -16.35
N GLY A 41 -2.99 -10.17 -15.11
CA GLY A 41 -2.77 -10.96 -13.91
C GLY A 41 -1.33 -11.41 -13.74
N ARG A 42 -0.35 -10.76 -14.38
CA ARG A 42 1.04 -11.22 -14.43
C ARG A 42 2.03 -10.14 -14.06
N LEU A 43 2.93 -10.49 -13.14
CA LEU A 43 4.10 -9.68 -12.81
C LEU A 43 5.35 -10.32 -13.41
N CYS A 44 5.70 -9.86 -14.62
CA CYS A 44 6.89 -10.31 -15.34
C CYS A 44 8.18 -9.74 -14.74
N LYS A 45 9.33 -10.31 -15.11
CA LYS A 45 10.67 -9.88 -14.67
C LYS A 45 10.89 -8.35 -14.67
N VAL A 46 10.49 -7.68 -15.76
CA VAL A 46 10.62 -6.22 -15.90
C VAL A 46 9.83 -5.45 -14.84
N VAL A 47 8.62 -5.93 -14.50
CA VAL A 47 7.78 -5.34 -13.46
C VAL A 47 8.42 -5.57 -12.10
N LEU A 48 8.88 -6.78 -11.81
CA LEU A 48 9.56 -7.11 -10.55
C LEU A 48 10.81 -6.26 -10.31
N THR A 49 11.62 -6.01 -11.35
CA THR A 49 12.77 -5.08 -11.26
C THR A 49 12.33 -3.67 -10.88
N ARG A 50 11.23 -3.17 -11.46
CA ARG A 50 10.69 -1.85 -11.12
C ARG A 50 10.21 -1.81 -9.67
N ILE A 51 9.52 -2.86 -9.19
CA ILE A 51 9.08 -2.97 -7.79
C ILE A 51 10.28 -2.84 -6.85
N TYR A 52 11.36 -3.60 -7.09
CA TYR A 52 12.57 -3.52 -6.27
C TYR A 52 13.20 -2.13 -6.26
N GLN A 53 13.28 -1.47 -7.42
CA GLN A 53 13.78 -0.09 -7.51
C GLN A 53 12.91 0.89 -6.70
N PHE A 54 11.58 0.73 -6.75
CA PHE A 54 10.65 1.55 -5.95
C PHE A 54 10.78 1.32 -4.45
N MET A 55 11.12 0.10 -4.03
CA MET A 55 11.31 -0.24 -2.61
C MET A 55 12.61 0.30 -2.00
N GLY A 56 13.42 1.02 -2.79
CA GLY A 56 14.55 1.79 -2.29
C GLY A 56 15.77 0.96 -1.88
N THR A 57 15.84 -0.32 -2.29
CA THR A 57 16.94 -1.22 -1.93
C THR A 57 18.20 -1.04 -2.80
N GLY A 58 18.26 -0.01 -3.65
CA GLY A 58 19.39 0.27 -4.53
C GLY A 58 19.22 -0.30 -5.94
N LEU A 59 20.34 -0.50 -6.65
CA LEU A 59 20.34 -1.14 -7.96
C LEU A 59 19.95 -2.61 -7.79
N CYS A 60 18.74 -2.96 -8.25
CA CYS A 60 18.28 -4.34 -8.30
C CYS A 60 19.21 -5.16 -9.19
N ASP A 61 19.84 -6.20 -8.62
CA ASP A 61 20.62 -7.15 -9.41
C ASP A 61 19.66 -8.09 -10.15
N ASN A 62 19.94 -8.35 -11.43
CA ASN A 62 19.18 -9.32 -12.22
C ASN A 62 19.12 -10.70 -11.56
N ASN A 63 20.13 -11.04 -10.74
CA ASN A 63 20.17 -12.28 -9.98
C ASN A 63 19.12 -12.33 -8.85
N GLU A 64 18.78 -11.19 -8.24
CA GLU A 64 17.76 -11.12 -7.18
C GLU A 64 16.36 -11.38 -7.75
N ILE A 65 16.05 -10.82 -8.91
CA ILE A 65 14.76 -11.07 -9.56
C ILE A 65 14.64 -12.51 -10.03
N GLU A 66 15.74 -13.08 -10.54
CA GLU A 66 15.78 -14.49 -10.91
C GLU A 66 15.56 -15.39 -9.69
N TYR A 67 16.16 -15.04 -8.56
CA TYR A 67 15.96 -15.73 -7.29
C TYR A 67 14.50 -15.66 -6.80
N VAL A 68 13.86 -14.48 -6.91
CA VAL A 68 12.44 -14.32 -6.60
C VAL A 68 11.57 -15.21 -7.48
N LEU A 69 11.80 -15.21 -8.79
CA LEU A 69 11.05 -16.10 -9.70
C LEU A 69 11.28 -17.57 -9.33
N GLN A 70 12.53 -17.99 -9.10
CA GLN A 70 12.84 -19.37 -8.71
C GLN A 70 12.14 -19.82 -7.42
N LEU A 71 11.96 -18.93 -6.46
CA LEU A 71 11.33 -19.27 -5.18
C LEU A 71 9.79 -19.25 -5.23
N TYR A 72 9.21 -18.29 -5.95
CA TYR A 72 7.78 -17.99 -5.83
C TYR A 72 6.96 -18.36 -7.06
N ASP A 73 7.55 -18.49 -8.25
CA ASP A 73 6.87 -18.98 -9.45
C ASP A 73 6.74 -20.51 -9.41
N LYS A 74 5.75 -20.99 -8.66
CA LYS A 74 5.57 -22.42 -8.36
C LYS A 74 5.43 -23.29 -9.60
N ASP A 75 4.81 -22.77 -10.66
CA ASP A 75 4.58 -23.52 -11.90
C ASP A 75 5.59 -23.18 -13.00
N ARG A 76 6.62 -22.37 -12.71
CA ARG A 76 7.68 -21.97 -13.65
C ARG A 76 7.13 -21.33 -14.93
N LYS A 77 6.18 -20.41 -14.76
CA LYS A 77 5.48 -19.67 -15.82
C LYS A 77 6.37 -18.57 -16.44
N GLY A 78 7.40 -18.14 -15.70
CA GLY A 78 8.25 -16.98 -16.01
C GLY A 78 7.69 -15.64 -15.48
N TYR A 79 6.63 -15.68 -14.66
CA TYR A 79 5.99 -14.52 -14.06
C TYR A 79 5.32 -14.92 -12.74
N LEU A 80 5.07 -13.95 -11.86
CA LEU A 80 4.27 -14.18 -10.66
C LEU A 80 2.80 -13.84 -10.95
N ASP A 81 1.90 -14.78 -10.66
CA ASP A 81 0.48 -14.46 -10.54
C ASP A 81 0.13 -13.93 -9.15
N LYS A 82 -1.15 -13.66 -8.92
CA LYS A 82 -1.63 -13.13 -7.63
C LYS A 82 -1.33 -14.06 -6.44
N GLY A 83 -1.46 -15.37 -6.62
CA GLY A 83 -1.18 -16.35 -5.58
C GLY A 83 0.32 -16.39 -5.25
N ASP A 84 1.16 -16.36 -6.28
CA ASP A 84 2.61 -16.33 -6.15
C ASP A 84 3.06 -15.03 -5.46
N PHE A 85 2.49 -13.88 -5.84
CA PHE A 85 2.78 -12.58 -5.23
C PHE A 85 2.36 -12.51 -3.76
N ILE A 86 1.20 -13.09 -3.38
CA ILE A 86 0.79 -13.19 -1.97
C ILE A 86 1.82 -13.97 -1.16
N ASN A 87 2.37 -15.06 -1.72
CA ASN A 87 3.41 -15.85 -1.03
C ASN A 87 4.70 -15.05 -0.87
N PHE A 88 5.15 -14.37 -1.95
CA PHE A 88 6.30 -13.47 -1.92
C PHE A 88 6.13 -12.37 -0.86
N TYR A 89 4.99 -11.67 -0.86
CA TYR A 89 4.70 -10.60 0.10
C TYR A 89 4.75 -11.09 1.55
N ASN A 90 4.21 -12.27 1.82
CA ASN A 90 4.17 -12.84 3.16
C ASN A 90 5.51 -13.42 3.64
N SER A 91 6.46 -13.67 2.73
CA SER A 91 7.76 -14.21 3.06
C SER A 91 8.68 -13.23 3.78
N ASP A 92 8.49 -11.92 3.54
CA ASP A 92 9.29 -10.85 4.12
C ASP A 92 8.40 -9.84 4.86
N PRO A 93 8.32 -9.93 6.20
CA PRO A 93 7.58 -8.98 7.03
C PRO A 93 8.04 -7.52 6.88
N ASN A 94 9.25 -7.27 6.36
CA ASN A 94 9.73 -5.90 6.14
C ASN A 94 8.96 -5.17 5.04
N ILE A 95 8.41 -5.90 4.07
CA ILE A 95 7.56 -5.33 3.01
C ILE A 95 6.37 -4.63 3.66
N GLU A 96 5.62 -5.36 4.50
CA GLU A 96 4.48 -4.83 5.22
C GLU A 96 4.86 -3.65 6.12
N LYS A 97 5.97 -3.79 6.87
CA LYS A 97 6.45 -2.74 7.78
C LYS A 97 6.78 -1.43 7.07
N ASN A 98 7.35 -1.50 5.88
CA ASN A 98 7.74 -0.31 5.09
C ASN A 98 6.54 0.37 4.40
N LEU A 99 5.43 -0.35 4.23
CA LEU A 99 4.23 0.17 3.58
C LEU A 99 3.20 0.73 4.55
N ILE A 100 3.19 0.27 5.81
CA ILE A 100 2.24 0.74 6.80
C ILE A 100 2.54 2.19 7.19
N ILE A 101 1.49 3.01 7.13
CA ILE A 101 1.48 4.37 7.66
C ILE A 101 0.70 4.37 8.98
N ASP A 102 1.39 4.73 10.07
CA ASP A 102 0.80 4.83 11.41
C ASP A 102 0.79 6.29 11.89
N PHE A 103 -0.29 7.00 11.57
CA PHE A 103 -0.54 8.33 12.12
C PHE A 103 -1.22 8.31 13.49
N SER A 104 -1.60 7.14 14.03
CA SER A 104 -2.32 7.07 15.31
C SER A 104 -1.48 7.59 16.49
N LYS A 105 -0.16 7.60 16.33
CA LYS A 105 0.80 8.14 17.30
C LYS A 105 0.97 9.67 17.21
N ASN A 106 0.62 10.26 16.07
CA ASN A 106 0.88 11.67 15.76
C ASN A 106 -0.40 12.52 15.68
N LEU A 107 -1.53 11.90 15.38
CA LEU A 107 -2.83 12.53 15.48
C LEU A 107 -3.19 12.58 16.96
N LYS A 108 -3.12 13.77 17.58
CA LYS A 108 -3.82 14.01 18.84
C LYS A 108 -5.24 13.50 18.60
N GLN A 109 -5.72 12.60 19.45
CA GLN A 109 -7.14 12.24 19.48
C GLN A 109 -7.86 13.58 19.51
N SER A 110 -8.49 13.96 18.39
CA SER A 110 -9.36 15.13 18.44
C SER A 110 -10.36 14.76 19.50
N GLU A 111 -10.43 15.53 20.58
CA GLU A 111 -11.63 15.57 21.40
C GLU A 111 -12.78 15.54 20.41
N LYS A 112 -13.69 14.57 20.52
CA LYS A 112 -14.75 14.35 19.53
C LYS A 112 -15.50 15.68 19.35
N ILE A 113 -15.10 16.49 18.38
CA ILE A 113 -15.83 17.68 17.97
C ILE A 113 -16.99 17.07 17.20
N GLY A 114 -18.17 17.07 17.83
CA GLY A 114 -19.36 16.59 17.17
C GLY A 114 -19.60 17.39 15.91
N PHE A 115 -20.20 16.78 14.89
CA PHE A 115 -20.56 17.49 13.66
C PHE A 115 -21.35 18.80 13.92
N LEU A 116 -22.12 18.82 15.01
CA LEU A 116 -22.84 20.01 15.48
C LEU A 116 -21.93 21.11 16.05
N ASP A 117 -20.79 20.78 16.63
CA ASP A 117 -19.81 21.76 17.14
C ASP A 117 -19.06 22.47 16.00
N VAL A 118 -18.94 21.81 14.84
CA VAL A 118 -18.37 22.38 13.61
C VAL A 118 -19.34 23.34 12.92
N ILE A 119 -20.64 23.00 12.90
CA ILE A 119 -21.67 23.80 12.20
C ILE A 119 -22.20 24.95 13.08
N MET A 120 -22.17 24.81 14.41
CA MET A 120 -22.67 25.80 15.37
C MET A 120 -21.63 26.13 16.46
N PRO A 121 -20.59 26.92 16.14
CA PRO A 121 -19.49 27.22 17.07
C PRO A 121 -19.90 28.06 18.30
N SER A 122 -21.11 28.59 18.34
CA SER A 122 -21.60 29.47 19.41
C SER A 122 -22.13 28.74 20.66
N ARG A 123 -22.24 27.39 20.65
CA ARG A 123 -22.73 26.62 21.81
C ARG A 123 -21.67 26.20 22.82
N SER A 124 -20.39 26.24 22.46
CA SER A 124 -19.29 25.70 23.28
C SER A 124 -18.65 26.68 24.26
N LYS A 125 -19.16 27.91 24.39
CA LYS A 125 -18.76 28.84 25.46
C LYS A 125 -19.83 28.91 26.55
N LYS A 126 -19.86 27.93 27.45
CA LYS A 126 -20.32 28.08 28.83
C LYS A 126 -20.03 26.80 29.63
N LYS A 127 -18.88 26.77 30.31
CA LYS A 127 -18.78 26.22 31.66
C LYS A 127 -17.85 27.17 32.45
N GLU A 128 -18.45 27.80 33.45
CA GLU A 128 -17.80 28.52 34.55
C GLU A 128 -16.89 27.58 35.36
#